data_AF-A0A956SUD4-F1
#
_entry.id   AF-A0A956SUD4-F1
#
_cell.length_a   1.000
_cell.length_b   1.000
_cell.length_c   1.000
_cell.angle_alpha   90.00
_cell.angle_beta   90.00
_cell.angle_gamma   90.00
#
_symmetry.space_group_name_H-M   'P 1'
#
loop_
_entity.id
_entity.type
_entity.pdbx_description
1 polymer ?
#
loop_
_entity_poly.entity_id
_entity_poly.type
_entity_poly.pdbx_seq_one_letter_code
_entity_poly.pdbx_strand_id
1 'polypeptide(L)'
;MGALMAARGLRVTDAELDLFWRFHQLLRAHNARLDLTRLHGFETIVVRHYVDCGLVARMMELPSPLLDIGTGPGFPGIPLAILSPETRFILADTRSKRTGFLEDVARELSLQNVEVYGHKILPDWGRRVGGIITRAVEAIPATLERAAGLVETGGLAIFMKGPECDAEIEEAERTQGARWRLARDDAYTIAGTTLARRLVVYERLHDARADVEIREITSAANETYKTLRASLTARGIKRSGLGIVGGRRIAAEIARDHPGAVAAWIVLEERGRTRDGGVEPPAGARVYRMPKALFAELDFPGAGPPLVAVKVPELRDWDPAAAPEGCTLVLALQDPENVGAAIRSAAAFGVREVVLLEEAAHPFHPKALRAAGVAALGVRLWKGPSIERLATGALPLFALSGEGGPLRDARWPERFALLAGVEGPGLPEALRRGPRALAIPIQATVESLNAAVAISIALYEWRRGTPAD
;
A
#
# COMPACT_ATOMS: atom_id res chain seq x y z
N MET A 1 19.42 -38.55 -23.35
CA MET A 1 18.63 -37.60 -22.53
C MET A 1 17.49 -38.30 -21.80
N GLY A 2 16.61 -39.05 -22.49
CA GLY A 2 15.46 -39.72 -21.87
C GLY A 2 15.81 -40.65 -20.71
N ALA A 3 16.82 -41.52 -20.85
CA ALA A 3 17.27 -42.39 -19.76
C ALA A 3 17.70 -41.61 -18.51
N LEU A 4 18.37 -40.46 -18.69
CA LEU A 4 18.76 -39.59 -17.59
C LEU A 4 17.51 -38.95 -16.95
N MET A 5 16.58 -38.40 -17.73
CA MET A 5 15.35 -37.81 -17.17
C MET A 5 14.54 -38.84 -16.37
N ALA A 6 14.38 -40.05 -16.91
CA ALA A 6 13.68 -41.15 -16.27
C ALA A 6 14.34 -41.57 -14.95
N ALA A 7 15.67 -41.70 -14.92
CA ALA A 7 16.43 -42.00 -13.71
C ALA A 7 16.31 -40.90 -12.63
N ARG A 8 15.96 -39.67 -13.03
CA ARG A 8 15.73 -38.53 -12.14
C ARG A 8 14.26 -38.28 -11.81
N GLY A 9 13.36 -39.18 -12.21
CA GLY A 9 11.94 -39.14 -11.86
C GLY A 9 11.02 -38.49 -12.90
N LEU A 10 11.52 -38.06 -14.06
CA LEU A 10 10.72 -37.48 -15.14
C LEU A 10 10.66 -38.42 -16.34
N ARG A 11 9.55 -39.15 -16.48
CA ARG A 11 9.26 -39.94 -17.68
C ARG A 11 8.59 -39.07 -18.74
N VAL A 12 9.04 -39.22 -19.97
CA VAL A 12 8.56 -38.51 -21.15
C VAL A 12 8.34 -39.51 -22.28
N THR A 13 7.40 -39.20 -23.16
CA THR A 13 7.18 -39.88 -24.44
C THR A 13 8.30 -39.57 -25.42
N ASP A 14 8.40 -40.34 -26.50
CA ASP A 14 9.40 -40.09 -27.54
C ASP A 14 9.20 -38.73 -28.23
N ALA A 15 7.94 -38.33 -28.44
CA ALA A 15 7.62 -37.02 -29.02
C ALA A 15 8.04 -35.85 -28.11
N GLU A 16 7.77 -35.93 -26.81
CA GLU A 16 8.24 -34.94 -25.83
C GLU A 16 9.78 -34.94 -25.76
N LEU A 17 10.41 -36.12 -25.78
CA LEU A 17 11.86 -36.25 -25.75
C LEU A 17 12.53 -35.58 -26.96
N ASP A 18 11.95 -35.74 -28.15
CA ASP A 18 12.43 -35.08 -29.37
C ASP A 18 12.34 -33.55 -29.25
N LEU A 19 11.24 -33.02 -28.69
CA LEU A 19 11.11 -31.58 -28.43
C LEU A 19 12.15 -31.08 -27.41
N PHE A 20 12.35 -31.81 -26.30
CA PHE A 20 13.40 -31.49 -25.32
C PHE A 20 14.80 -31.51 -25.96
N TRP A 21 15.06 -32.48 -26.82
CA TRP A 21 16.34 -32.61 -27.51
C TRP A 21 16.59 -31.44 -28.47
N ARG A 22 15.59 -31.07 -29.29
CA ARG A 22 15.67 -29.93 -30.20
C ARG A 22 15.83 -28.62 -29.43
N PHE A 23 15.09 -28.41 -28.34
CA PHE A 23 15.28 -27.25 -27.47
C PHE A 23 16.69 -27.20 -26.89
N HIS A 24 17.24 -28.35 -26.45
CA HIS A 24 18.60 -28.42 -25.96
C HIS A 24 19.63 -28.02 -27.02
N GLN A 25 19.49 -28.50 -28.25
CA GLN A 25 20.37 -28.11 -29.36
C GLN A 25 20.31 -26.62 -29.64
N LEU A 26 19.11 -26.02 -29.68
CA LEU A 26 18.92 -24.58 -29.85
C LEU A 26 19.57 -23.79 -28.72
N LEU A 27 19.32 -24.18 -27.46
CA LEU A 27 19.91 -23.55 -26.28
C LEU A 27 21.45 -23.57 -26.37
N ARG A 28 22.04 -24.73 -26.70
CA ARG A 28 23.50 -24.90 -26.81
C ARG A 28 24.09 -24.04 -27.93
N ALA A 29 23.47 -24.05 -29.10
CA ALA A 29 23.93 -23.27 -30.26
C ALA A 29 23.91 -21.76 -29.97
N HIS A 30 22.90 -21.29 -29.24
CA HIS A 30 22.72 -19.87 -28.94
C HIS A 30 23.47 -19.40 -27.69
N ASN A 31 23.78 -20.29 -26.74
CA ASN A 31 24.40 -19.91 -25.46
C ASN A 31 25.74 -19.21 -25.63
N ALA A 32 26.56 -19.65 -26.60
CA ALA A 32 27.88 -19.07 -26.86
C ALA A 32 27.83 -17.58 -27.23
N ARG A 33 26.73 -17.12 -27.84
CA ARG A 33 26.54 -15.74 -28.30
C ARG A 33 25.67 -14.91 -27.35
N LEU A 34 24.72 -15.56 -26.66
CA LEU A 34 23.65 -14.87 -25.92
C LEU A 34 23.77 -14.96 -24.39
N ASP A 35 24.73 -15.73 -23.86
CA ASP A 35 24.92 -15.95 -22.42
C ASP A 35 23.59 -16.28 -21.71
N LEU A 36 22.92 -17.32 -22.23
CA LEU A 36 21.58 -17.74 -21.82
C LEU A 36 21.60 -18.46 -20.47
N THR A 37 22.61 -19.29 -20.22
CA THR A 37 22.82 -20.03 -18.98
C THR A 37 24.31 -20.22 -18.66
N ARG A 38 24.63 -20.18 -17.37
CA ARG A 38 25.97 -20.49 -16.83
C ARG A 38 26.23 -21.99 -16.67
N LEU A 39 25.24 -22.84 -16.98
CA LEU A 39 25.40 -24.30 -16.93
C LEU A 39 25.96 -24.80 -18.26
N HIS A 40 27.07 -25.54 -18.19
CA HIS A 40 27.77 -26.05 -19.38
C HIS A 40 27.76 -27.58 -19.49
N GLY A 41 27.59 -28.30 -18.38
CA GLY A 41 27.53 -29.77 -18.38
C GLY A 41 26.19 -30.29 -18.91
N PHE A 42 26.22 -31.28 -19.80
CA PHE A 42 25.02 -31.89 -20.36
C PHE A 42 24.08 -32.41 -19.25
N GLU A 43 24.60 -33.25 -18.36
CA GLU A 43 23.82 -33.80 -17.24
C GLU A 43 23.29 -32.68 -16.34
N THR A 44 24.13 -31.71 -15.97
CA THR A 44 23.73 -30.59 -15.11
C THR A 44 22.59 -29.78 -15.71
N ILE A 45 22.61 -29.52 -17.02
CA ILE A 45 21.51 -28.85 -17.72
C ILE A 45 20.26 -29.73 -17.66
N VAL A 46 20.35 -31.00 -18.03
CA VAL A 46 19.18 -31.89 -18.03
C VAL A 46 18.52 -31.95 -16.65
N VAL A 47 19.31 -32.13 -15.60
CA VAL A 47 18.79 -32.22 -14.22
C VAL A 47 18.23 -30.87 -13.75
N ARG A 48 19.00 -29.79 -13.83
CA ARG A 48 18.64 -28.50 -13.21
C ARG A 48 17.72 -27.63 -14.06
N HIS A 49 17.58 -27.88 -15.35
CA HIS A 49 16.75 -27.09 -16.25
C HIS A 49 15.56 -27.85 -16.82
N TYR A 50 15.67 -29.15 -17.10
CA TYR A 50 14.58 -29.92 -17.69
C TYR A 50 13.84 -30.72 -16.64
N VAL A 51 14.53 -31.53 -15.84
CA VAL A 51 13.90 -32.36 -14.80
C VAL A 51 13.27 -31.49 -13.71
N ASP A 52 14.02 -30.55 -13.12
CA ASP A 52 13.52 -29.64 -12.08
C ASP A 52 12.23 -28.91 -12.52
N CYS A 53 12.18 -28.40 -13.75
CA CYS A 53 11.00 -27.73 -14.28
C CYS A 53 9.88 -28.72 -14.59
N GLY A 54 10.18 -29.82 -15.27
CA GLY A 54 9.17 -30.79 -15.71
C GLY A 54 8.51 -31.56 -14.58
N LEU A 55 9.17 -31.71 -13.42
CA LEU A 55 8.55 -32.29 -12.23
C LEU A 55 7.35 -31.48 -11.74
N VAL A 56 7.32 -30.15 -11.94
CA VAL A 56 6.18 -29.32 -11.55
C VAL A 56 4.89 -29.76 -12.26
N ALA A 57 4.96 -30.09 -13.56
CA ALA A 57 3.82 -30.61 -14.34
C ALA A 57 3.34 -31.99 -13.85
N ARG A 58 4.11 -32.69 -13.02
CA ARG A 58 3.73 -33.97 -12.41
C ARG A 58 3.24 -33.83 -10.97
N MET A 59 3.50 -32.69 -10.33
CA MET A 59 3.12 -32.42 -8.95
C MET A 59 1.76 -31.72 -8.82
N MET A 60 1.30 -31.05 -9.88
CA MET A 60 0.04 -30.32 -9.90
C MET A 60 -0.50 -30.13 -11.30
N GLU A 61 -1.82 -29.90 -11.39
CA GLU A 61 -2.45 -29.35 -12.58
C GLU A 61 -2.06 -27.87 -12.71
N LEU A 62 -1.67 -27.46 -13.91
CA LEU A 62 -1.25 -26.08 -14.18
C LEU A 62 -2.49 -25.23 -14.52
N PRO A 63 -2.62 -24.03 -13.95
CA PRO A 63 -3.67 -23.12 -14.34
C PRO A 63 -3.39 -22.57 -15.75
N SER A 64 -4.44 -22.16 -16.46
CA SER A 64 -4.34 -21.62 -17.82
C SER A 64 -5.15 -20.32 -17.94
N PRO A 65 -4.60 -19.25 -18.54
CA PRO A 65 -3.21 -19.12 -19.00
C PRO A 65 -2.21 -19.07 -17.82
N LEU A 66 -0.99 -19.58 -18.02
CA LEU A 66 0.12 -19.51 -17.07
C LEU A 66 1.18 -18.51 -17.53
N LEU A 67 1.48 -17.51 -16.71
CA LEU A 67 2.53 -16.53 -16.96
C LEU A 67 3.84 -16.92 -16.27
N ASP A 68 4.90 -17.15 -17.05
CA ASP A 68 6.26 -17.36 -16.55
C ASP A 68 6.98 -16.00 -16.42
N ILE A 69 7.06 -15.52 -15.18
CA ILE A 69 7.68 -14.23 -14.87
C ILE A 69 9.19 -14.39 -14.76
N GLY A 70 9.93 -13.73 -15.65
CA GLY A 70 11.38 -13.78 -15.68
C GLY A 70 11.90 -15.08 -16.26
N THR A 71 11.21 -15.62 -17.27
CA THR A 71 11.47 -16.90 -17.93
C THR A 71 12.93 -17.10 -18.38
N GLY A 72 13.68 -16.02 -18.60
CA GLY A 72 15.10 -16.10 -18.99
C GLY A 72 15.24 -16.80 -20.35
N PRO A 73 16.00 -17.91 -20.44
CA PRO A 73 16.11 -18.69 -21.66
C PRO A 73 14.98 -19.73 -21.81
N GLY A 74 13.86 -19.57 -21.09
CA GLY A 74 12.66 -20.40 -21.23
C GLY A 74 12.39 -21.33 -20.06
N PHE A 75 12.90 -21.03 -18.87
CA PHE A 75 12.72 -21.87 -17.67
C PHE A 75 11.89 -21.16 -16.60
N PRO A 76 10.82 -21.79 -16.09
CA PRO A 76 10.34 -23.15 -16.39
C PRO A 76 9.43 -23.28 -17.63
N GLY A 77 9.07 -22.18 -18.30
CA GLY A 77 7.97 -22.16 -19.25
C GLY A 77 8.07 -23.09 -20.47
N ILE A 78 9.23 -23.23 -21.12
CA ILE A 78 9.37 -24.12 -22.31
C ILE A 78 9.27 -25.60 -21.93
N PRO A 79 9.99 -26.12 -20.91
CA PRO A 79 9.77 -27.50 -20.44
C PRO A 79 8.31 -27.80 -20.09
N LEU A 80 7.62 -26.87 -19.44
CA LEU A 80 6.22 -27.04 -19.08
C LEU A 80 5.30 -27.01 -20.31
N ALA A 81 5.56 -26.12 -21.28
CA ALA A 81 4.80 -26.06 -22.52
C ALA A 81 4.90 -27.34 -23.36
N ILE A 82 6.05 -28.03 -23.32
CA ILE A 82 6.25 -29.33 -23.95
C ILE A 82 5.41 -30.42 -23.26
N LEU A 83 5.35 -30.39 -21.93
CA LEU A 83 4.69 -31.43 -21.12
C LEU A 83 3.19 -31.22 -20.90
N SER A 84 2.69 -30.00 -21.16
CA SER A 84 1.31 -29.57 -20.93
C SER A 84 0.77 -28.83 -22.15
N PRO A 85 0.57 -29.51 -23.29
CA PRO A 85 0.16 -28.90 -24.56
C PRO A 85 -1.20 -28.17 -24.51
N GLU A 86 -2.07 -28.56 -23.57
CA GLU A 86 -3.38 -27.95 -23.31
C GLU A 86 -3.30 -26.63 -22.52
N THR A 87 -2.19 -26.37 -21.82
CA THR A 87 -1.99 -25.15 -21.03
C THR A 87 -1.43 -24.05 -21.93
N ARG A 88 -2.03 -22.86 -21.90
CA ARG A 88 -1.48 -21.69 -22.60
C ARG A 88 -0.42 -21.03 -21.74
N PHE A 89 0.79 -20.88 -22.26
CA PHE A 89 1.92 -20.23 -21.59
C PHE A 89 2.19 -18.85 -22.16
N ILE A 90 2.51 -17.92 -21.26
CA ILE A 90 3.02 -16.60 -21.61
C ILE A 90 4.41 -16.45 -20.99
N LEU A 91 5.43 -16.29 -21.82
CA LEU A 91 6.83 -16.24 -21.39
C LEU A 91 7.30 -14.79 -21.36
N ALA A 92 7.48 -14.23 -20.17
CA ALA A 92 7.83 -12.82 -19.99
C ALA A 92 9.30 -12.61 -19.60
N ASP A 93 10.03 -11.86 -20.43
CA ASP A 93 11.38 -11.33 -20.14
C ASP A 93 11.53 -9.94 -20.76
N THR A 94 12.31 -9.05 -20.14
CA THR A 94 12.51 -7.68 -20.62
C THR A 94 13.69 -7.54 -21.59
N ARG A 95 14.51 -8.58 -21.75
CA ARG A 95 15.72 -8.53 -22.59
C ARG A 95 15.39 -9.01 -24.01
N SER A 96 15.41 -8.08 -24.96
CA SER A 96 15.08 -8.35 -26.37
C SER A 96 15.83 -9.54 -27.00
N LYS A 97 17.10 -9.74 -26.66
CA LYS A 97 17.88 -10.89 -27.14
C LYS A 97 17.33 -12.23 -26.66
N ARG A 98 16.77 -12.28 -25.45
CA ARG A 98 16.17 -13.50 -24.88
C ARG A 98 14.78 -13.74 -25.45
N THR A 99 13.98 -12.69 -25.60
CA THR A 99 12.63 -12.81 -26.17
C THR A 99 12.70 -13.26 -27.62
N GLY A 100 13.63 -12.72 -28.43
CA GLY A 100 13.85 -13.21 -29.79
C GLY A 100 14.29 -14.69 -29.84
N PHE A 101 15.14 -15.12 -28.92
CA PHE A 101 15.48 -16.55 -28.79
C PHE A 101 14.26 -17.41 -28.43
N LEU A 102 13.37 -16.95 -27.55
CA LEU A 102 12.15 -17.68 -27.20
C LEU A 102 11.16 -17.76 -28.36
N GLU A 103 11.06 -16.70 -29.16
CA GLU A 103 10.26 -16.70 -30.40
C GLU A 103 10.81 -17.70 -31.41
N ASP A 104 12.13 -17.78 -31.58
CA ASP A 104 12.78 -18.80 -32.40
C ASP A 104 12.49 -20.21 -31.87
N VAL A 105 12.61 -20.43 -30.56
CA VAL A 105 12.30 -21.73 -29.94
C VAL A 105 10.84 -22.14 -30.15
N ALA A 106 9.89 -21.24 -29.88
CA ALA A 106 8.47 -21.53 -30.05
C ALA A 106 8.13 -21.89 -31.51
N ARG A 107 8.73 -21.19 -32.48
CA ARG A 107 8.58 -21.45 -33.90
C ARG A 107 9.17 -22.80 -34.30
N GLU A 108 10.44 -23.04 -33.97
CA GLU A 108 11.17 -24.26 -34.35
C GLU A 108 10.51 -25.51 -33.75
N LEU A 109 10.11 -25.45 -32.49
CA LEU A 109 9.42 -26.56 -31.82
C LEU A 109 7.93 -26.65 -32.17
N SER A 110 7.39 -25.69 -32.95
CA SER A 110 5.97 -25.61 -33.31
C SER A 110 5.04 -25.56 -32.09
N LEU A 111 5.46 -24.89 -31.01
CA LEU A 111 4.70 -24.74 -29.77
C LEU A 111 3.58 -23.71 -29.96
N GLN A 112 2.38 -24.17 -30.33
CA GLN A 112 1.20 -23.32 -30.54
C GLN A 112 0.62 -22.74 -29.24
N ASN A 113 0.97 -23.34 -28.10
CA ASN A 113 0.51 -22.95 -26.77
C ASN A 113 1.42 -21.92 -26.08
N VAL A 114 2.42 -21.37 -26.78
CA VAL A 114 3.40 -20.42 -26.22
C VAL A 114 3.24 -19.03 -26.85
N GLU A 115 3.08 -18.03 -26.00
CA GLU A 115 3.19 -16.61 -26.35
C GLU A 115 4.44 -16.01 -25.69
N VAL A 116 5.24 -15.24 -26.43
CA VAL A 116 6.40 -14.53 -25.87
C VAL A 116 6.03 -13.06 -25.64
N TYR A 117 6.31 -12.55 -24.44
CA TYR A 117 6.04 -11.17 -24.07
C TYR A 117 7.33 -10.43 -23.68
N GLY A 118 7.77 -9.51 -24.55
CA GLY A 118 9.08 -8.85 -24.43
C GLY A 118 9.13 -7.56 -23.62
N HIS A 119 8.11 -7.28 -22.80
CA HIS A 119 8.03 -6.04 -22.03
C HIS A 119 7.90 -6.31 -20.53
N LYS A 120 8.15 -5.28 -19.72
CA LYS A 120 7.97 -5.37 -18.27
C LYS A 120 6.50 -5.59 -17.95
N ILE A 121 6.21 -6.66 -17.23
CA ILE A 121 4.87 -6.90 -16.67
C ILE A 121 4.67 -5.92 -15.51
N LEU A 122 3.66 -5.07 -15.65
CA LEU A 122 3.22 -4.14 -14.61
C LEU A 122 1.91 -4.65 -14.00
N PRO A 123 1.57 -4.31 -12.74
CA PRO A 123 0.32 -4.75 -12.13
C PRO A 123 -0.95 -4.38 -12.92
N ASP A 124 -0.86 -3.39 -13.82
CA ASP A 124 -1.93 -2.88 -14.68
C ASP A 124 -1.85 -3.39 -16.14
N TRP A 125 -1.25 -4.56 -16.35
CA TRP A 125 -1.04 -5.16 -17.68
C TRP A 125 -2.34 -5.34 -18.51
N GLY A 126 -3.50 -5.31 -17.86
CA GLY A 126 -4.81 -5.35 -18.52
C GLY A 126 -5.24 -6.74 -19.02
N ARG A 127 -4.39 -7.74 -18.82
CA ARG A 127 -4.71 -9.16 -19.03
C ARG A 127 -4.63 -9.87 -17.70
N ARG A 128 -5.62 -10.72 -17.44
CA ARG A 128 -5.60 -11.64 -16.32
C ARG A 128 -5.17 -13.03 -16.77
N VAL A 129 -4.59 -13.77 -15.85
CA VAL A 129 -4.08 -15.12 -16.05
C VAL A 129 -4.59 -16.04 -14.95
N GLY A 130 -4.79 -17.31 -15.28
CA GLY A 130 -5.15 -18.33 -14.29
C GLY A 130 -4.04 -18.57 -13.27
N GLY A 131 -2.79 -18.27 -13.63
CA GLY A 131 -1.72 -18.25 -12.65
C GLY A 131 -0.40 -17.66 -13.14
N ILE A 132 0.52 -17.52 -12.20
CA ILE A 132 1.92 -17.19 -12.47
C ILE A 132 2.81 -18.33 -12.00
N ILE A 133 3.95 -18.49 -12.66
CA ILE A 133 5.05 -19.31 -12.18
C ILE A 133 6.34 -18.52 -12.23
N THR A 134 7.24 -18.75 -11.27
CA THR A 134 8.58 -18.18 -11.34
C THR A 134 9.65 -19.06 -10.71
N ARG A 135 10.85 -18.95 -11.27
CA ARG A 135 12.05 -19.64 -10.82
C ARG A 135 13.19 -18.64 -10.68
N ALA A 136 13.69 -18.46 -9.46
CA ALA A 136 14.82 -17.57 -9.15
C ALA A 136 14.60 -16.08 -9.44
N VAL A 137 13.35 -15.60 -9.43
CA VAL A 137 13.03 -14.17 -9.30
C VAL A 137 12.89 -13.83 -7.79
N GLU A 138 12.78 -12.54 -7.50
CA GLU A 138 12.57 -11.86 -6.21
C GLU A 138 11.84 -12.67 -5.12
N ALA A 139 11.91 -12.18 -3.87
CA ALA A 139 11.27 -12.83 -2.75
C ALA A 139 9.75 -13.05 -2.98
N ILE A 140 9.19 -14.10 -2.37
CA ILE A 140 7.76 -14.47 -2.47
C ILE A 140 6.84 -13.26 -2.22
N PRO A 141 7.00 -12.47 -1.13
CA PRO A 141 6.09 -11.37 -0.82
C PRO A 141 6.04 -10.30 -1.93
N ALA A 142 7.22 -9.92 -2.45
CA ALA A 142 7.33 -8.91 -3.52
C ALA A 142 6.68 -9.38 -4.83
N THR A 143 6.80 -10.68 -5.13
CA THR A 143 6.16 -11.25 -6.31
C THR A 143 4.64 -11.31 -6.15
N LEU A 144 4.13 -11.74 -5.00
CA LEU A 144 2.69 -11.77 -4.70
C LEU A 144 2.05 -10.38 -4.76
N GLU A 145 2.74 -9.34 -4.27
CA GLU A 145 2.26 -7.95 -4.35
C GLU A 145 2.03 -7.53 -5.81
N ARG A 146 2.99 -7.82 -6.71
CA ARG A 146 2.85 -7.50 -8.13
C ARG A 146 1.85 -8.38 -8.86
N ALA A 147 1.76 -9.65 -8.46
CA ALA A 147 0.90 -10.65 -9.08
C ALA A 147 -0.58 -10.43 -8.76
N ALA A 148 -0.89 -9.72 -7.67
CA ALA A 148 -2.27 -9.53 -7.21
C ALA A 148 -3.20 -8.92 -8.28
N GLY A 149 -2.67 -8.05 -9.14
CA GLY A 149 -3.42 -7.46 -10.27
C GLY A 149 -3.48 -8.32 -11.53
N LEU A 150 -2.64 -9.36 -11.61
CA LEU A 150 -2.47 -10.21 -12.80
C LEU A 150 -3.24 -11.51 -12.70
N VAL A 151 -3.30 -12.10 -11.50
CA VAL A 151 -3.91 -13.41 -11.27
C VAL A 151 -5.39 -13.27 -10.93
N GLU A 152 -6.22 -14.09 -11.56
CA GLU A 152 -7.66 -14.16 -11.30
C GLU A 152 -7.96 -14.68 -9.89
N THR A 153 -9.13 -14.36 -9.33
CA THR A 153 -9.60 -15.01 -8.10
C THR A 153 -9.64 -16.52 -8.27
N GLY A 154 -9.09 -17.27 -7.29
CA GLY A 154 -8.92 -18.72 -7.37
C GLY A 154 -7.74 -19.17 -8.23
N GLY A 155 -7.08 -18.23 -8.92
CA GLY A 155 -5.84 -18.49 -9.66
C GLY A 155 -4.64 -18.70 -8.74
N LEU A 156 -3.54 -19.21 -9.29
CA LEU A 156 -2.39 -19.67 -8.51
C LEU A 156 -1.12 -18.85 -8.75
N ALA A 157 -0.33 -18.63 -7.69
CA ALA A 157 1.04 -18.17 -7.77
C ALA A 157 2.00 -19.29 -7.35
N ILE A 158 2.80 -19.79 -8.30
CA ILE A 158 3.62 -20.99 -8.16
C ILE A 158 5.10 -20.59 -8.09
N PHE A 159 5.76 -20.96 -7.00
CA PHE A 159 7.15 -20.62 -6.73
C PHE A 159 8.04 -21.86 -6.66
N MET A 160 9.07 -21.89 -7.50
CA MET A 160 10.09 -22.94 -7.48
C MET A 160 11.30 -22.50 -6.63
N LYS A 161 11.30 -22.86 -5.33
CA LYS A 161 12.28 -22.41 -4.33
C LYS A 161 13.27 -23.49 -3.89
N GLY A 162 14.34 -23.05 -3.25
CA GLY A 162 15.22 -23.93 -2.48
C GLY A 162 14.62 -24.28 -1.12
N PRO A 163 15.29 -25.10 -0.30
CA PRO A 163 14.77 -25.52 1.00
C PRO A 163 14.63 -24.36 2.00
N GLU A 164 15.51 -23.36 1.92
CA GLU A 164 15.59 -22.21 2.82
C GLU A 164 14.66 -21.06 2.39
N CYS A 165 13.34 -21.26 2.46
CA CYS A 165 12.37 -20.22 2.10
C CYS A 165 11.32 -19.92 3.19
N ASP A 166 11.44 -20.46 4.40
CA ASP A 166 10.46 -20.28 5.47
C ASP A 166 10.25 -18.81 5.85
N ALA A 167 11.34 -18.05 6.00
CA ALA A 167 11.26 -16.61 6.30
C ALA A 167 10.51 -15.81 5.20
N GLU A 168 10.60 -16.24 3.93
CA GLU A 168 9.85 -15.60 2.84
C GLU A 168 8.35 -15.94 2.91
N ILE A 169 8.01 -17.16 3.35
CA ILE A 169 6.63 -17.63 3.52
C ILE A 169 5.98 -16.88 4.69
N GLU A 170 6.62 -16.82 5.85
CA GLU A 170 6.12 -16.11 7.03
C GLU A 170 5.85 -14.62 6.73
N GLU A 171 6.78 -13.96 6.03
CA GLU A 171 6.60 -12.57 5.63
C GLU A 171 5.47 -12.39 4.60
N ALA A 172 5.29 -13.36 3.70
CA ALA A 172 4.21 -13.33 2.72
C ALA A 172 2.85 -13.49 3.40
N GLU A 173 2.71 -14.39 4.37
CA GLU A 173 1.47 -14.54 5.14
C GLU A 173 1.13 -13.26 5.91
N ARG A 174 2.15 -12.63 6.55
CA ARG A 174 1.97 -11.39 7.30
C ARG A 174 1.57 -10.19 6.43
N THR A 175 2.17 -10.06 5.24
CA THR A 175 2.00 -8.87 4.39
C THR A 175 0.95 -9.03 3.29
N GLN A 176 0.73 -10.26 2.83
CA GLN A 176 -0.13 -10.58 1.69
C GLN A 176 -1.31 -11.50 2.05
N GLY A 177 -1.44 -11.94 3.30
CA GLY A 177 -2.49 -12.88 3.75
C GLY A 177 -3.93 -12.43 3.51
N ALA A 178 -4.16 -11.12 3.36
CA ALA A 178 -5.48 -10.59 2.98
C ALA A 178 -5.86 -10.90 1.51
N ARG A 179 -4.87 -11.15 0.64
CA ARG A 179 -5.05 -11.35 -0.81
C ARG A 179 -4.69 -12.75 -1.27
N TRP A 180 -3.86 -13.44 -0.51
CA TRP A 180 -3.28 -14.72 -0.89
C TRP A 180 -3.34 -15.68 0.29
N ARG A 181 -3.65 -16.94 0.00
CA ARG A 181 -3.59 -18.02 0.98
C ARG A 181 -2.54 -19.02 0.53
N LEU A 182 -1.67 -19.43 1.43
CA LEU A 182 -0.76 -20.55 1.18
C LEU A 182 -1.61 -21.82 0.98
N ALA A 183 -1.60 -22.34 -0.24
CA ALA A 183 -2.38 -23.52 -0.63
C ALA A 183 -1.55 -24.80 -0.53
N ARG A 184 -0.26 -24.73 -0.91
CA ARG A 184 0.67 -25.86 -0.85
C ARG A 184 2.09 -25.39 -0.56
N ASP A 185 2.83 -26.27 0.09
CA ASP A 185 4.26 -26.15 0.33
C ASP A 185 4.87 -27.55 0.32
N ASP A 186 5.26 -28.00 -0.88
CA ASP A 186 5.70 -29.37 -1.10
C ASP A 186 7.22 -29.42 -1.22
N ALA A 187 7.88 -30.04 -0.24
CA ALA A 187 9.30 -30.36 -0.32
C ALA A 187 9.53 -31.59 -1.20
N TYR A 188 10.53 -31.52 -2.09
CA TYR A 188 10.96 -32.65 -2.91
C TYR A 188 12.46 -32.64 -3.17
N THR A 189 13.00 -33.80 -3.54
CA THR A 189 14.41 -33.95 -3.95
C THR A 189 14.45 -34.62 -5.31
N ILE A 190 15.28 -34.11 -6.23
CA ILE A 190 15.44 -34.75 -7.54
C ILE A 190 16.14 -36.09 -7.35
N ALA A 191 15.53 -37.17 -7.85
CA ALA A 191 15.96 -38.54 -7.57
C ALA A 191 17.44 -38.78 -7.91
N GLY A 192 18.16 -39.41 -6.98
CA GLY A 192 19.60 -39.68 -7.10
C GLY A 192 20.50 -38.43 -7.04
N THR A 193 19.99 -37.29 -6.57
CA THR A 193 20.77 -36.07 -6.36
C THR A 193 20.55 -35.55 -4.94
N THR A 194 21.40 -34.61 -4.49
CA THR A 194 21.22 -33.87 -3.24
C THR A 194 20.42 -32.58 -3.43
N LEU A 195 19.83 -32.36 -4.61
CA LEU A 195 19.13 -31.12 -4.93
C LEU A 195 17.73 -31.10 -4.30
N ALA A 196 17.66 -30.59 -3.08
CA ALA A 196 16.41 -30.32 -2.38
C ALA A 196 15.73 -29.04 -2.93
N ARG A 197 14.42 -29.10 -3.10
CA ARG A 197 13.57 -28.06 -3.67
C ARG A 197 12.26 -27.98 -2.90
N ARG A 198 11.58 -26.83 -3.01
CA ARG A 198 10.22 -26.62 -2.52
C ARG A 198 9.36 -26.03 -3.61
N LEU A 199 8.15 -26.56 -3.76
CA LEU A 199 7.12 -25.98 -4.60
C LEU A 199 6.11 -25.29 -3.67
N VAL A 200 6.20 -23.96 -3.61
CA VAL A 200 5.32 -23.15 -2.76
C VAL A 200 4.22 -22.56 -3.64
N VAL A 201 2.96 -22.79 -3.30
CA VAL A 201 1.80 -22.38 -4.10
C VAL A 201 0.86 -21.55 -3.25
N TYR A 202 0.57 -20.34 -3.72
CA TYR A 202 -0.45 -19.48 -3.14
C TYR A 202 -1.68 -19.45 -4.06
N GLU A 203 -2.86 -19.51 -3.46
CA GLU A 203 -4.12 -19.27 -4.14
C GLU A 203 -4.53 -17.82 -3.95
N ARG A 204 -4.94 -17.16 -5.04
CA ARG A 204 -5.48 -15.81 -5.00
C ARG A 204 -6.85 -15.86 -4.34
N LEU A 205 -6.92 -15.33 -3.12
CA LEU A 205 -8.19 -15.16 -2.42
C LEU A 205 -9.10 -14.20 -3.18
N HIS A 206 -10.40 -14.28 -2.91
CA HIS A 206 -11.39 -13.43 -3.55
C HIS A 206 -10.94 -11.97 -3.52
N ASP A 207 -10.81 -11.41 -4.72
CA ASP A 207 -10.61 -9.99 -4.88
C ASP A 207 -11.90 -9.32 -4.41
N ALA A 208 -11.89 -8.65 -3.25
CA ALA A 208 -13.03 -7.85 -2.81
C ALA A 208 -13.42 -6.79 -3.87
N ARG A 209 -12.59 -6.57 -4.91
CA ARG A 209 -12.88 -5.77 -6.10
C ARG A 209 -13.97 -6.34 -7.03
N ALA A 210 -14.21 -7.65 -7.08
CA ALA A 210 -15.16 -8.23 -8.04
C ALA A 210 -16.63 -7.88 -7.74
N ASP A 211 -16.95 -7.59 -6.47
CA ASP A 211 -18.30 -7.23 -6.02
C ASP A 211 -18.50 -5.71 -5.83
N VAL A 212 -17.46 -4.90 -6.04
CA VAL A 212 -17.58 -3.46 -5.86
C VAL A 212 -18.03 -2.83 -7.17
N GLU A 213 -19.33 -2.54 -7.25
CA GLU A 213 -19.93 -1.77 -8.34
C GLU A 213 -19.17 -0.45 -8.54
N ILE A 214 -18.38 -0.37 -9.61
CA ILE A 214 -17.68 0.87 -10.00
C ILE A 214 -18.69 1.76 -10.72
N ARG A 215 -18.93 2.94 -10.16
CA ARG A 215 -19.84 3.93 -10.72
C ARG A 215 -19.09 4.98 -11.51
N GLU A 216 -19.41 5.12 -12.78
CA GLU A 216 -18.82 6.16 -13.63
C GLU A 216 -19.39 7.54 -13.29
N ILE A 217 -18.51 8.50 -13.08
CA ILE A 217 -18.86 9.93 -13.01
C ILE A 217 -18.07 10.65 -14.09
N THR A 218 -18.74 10.98 -15.18
CA THR A 218 -18.16 11.66 -16.35
C THR A 218 -18.56 13.13 -16.45
N SER A 219 -19.46 13.62 -15.60
CA SER A 219 -20.02 14.98 -15.67
C SER A 219 -19.82 15.75 -14.36
N ALA A 220 -19.36 17.00 -14.48
CA ALA A 220 -19.28 17.95 -13.37
C ALA A 220 -20.67 18.33 -12.79
N ALA A 221 -21.74 18.06 -13.52
CA ALA A 221 -23.11 18.28 -13.05
C ALA A 221 -23.62 17.17 -12.11
N ASN A 222 -22.89 16.06 -11.98
CA ASN A 222 -23.27 14.95 -11.12
C ASN A 222 -23.30 15.37 -9.63
N GLU A 223 -24.38 15.04 -8.92
CA GLU A 223 -24.57 15.45 -7.52
C GLU A 223 -23.54 14.86 -6.55
N THR A 224 -23.07 13.63 -6.80
CA THR A 224 -21.99 13.04 -6.01
C THR A 224 -20.70 13.81 -6.22
N TYR A 225 -20.35 14.13 -7.48
CA TYR A 225 -19.18 14.95 -7.78
C TYR A 225 -19.27 16.34 -7.14
N LYS A 226 -20.40 17.03 -7.24
CA LYS A 226 -20.61 18.33 -6.59
C LYS A 226 -20.40 18.26 -5.07
N THR A 227 -20.90 17.20 -4.44
CA THR A 227 -20.74 16.97 -3.00
C THR A 227 -19.27 16.75 -2.63
N LEU A 228 -18.57 15.89 -3.38
CA LEU A 228 -17.14 15.64 -3.20
C LEU A 228 -16.33 16.93 -3.40
N ARG A 229 -16.57 17.67 -4.50
CA ARG A 229 -15.90 18.94 -4.80
C ARG A 229 -16.15 19.99 -3.72
N ALA A 230 -17.37 20.08 -3.18
CA ALA A 230 -17.67 21.01 -2.09
C ALA A 230 -16.84 20.70 -0.82
N SER A 231 -16.58 19.42 -0.54
CA SER A 231 -15.79 18.98 0.63
C SER A 231 -14.31 19.38 0.60
N LEU A 232 -13.85 20.01 -0.48
CA LEU A 232 -12.52 20.64 -0.52
C LEU A 232 -12.44 21.92 0.33
N THR A 233 -13.58 22.44 0.81
CA THR A 233 -13.66 23.67 1.60
C THR A 233 -14.28 23.41 2.98
N ALA A 234 -13.91 24.19 4.00
CA ALA A 234 -14.46 24.04 5.35
C ALA A 234 -16.00 24.14 5.40
N ARG A 235 -16.60 25.06 4.63
CA ARG A 235 -18.05 25.20 4.54
C ARG A 235 -18.70 23.98 3.90
N GLY A 236 -18.11 23.45 2.84
CA GLY A 236 -18.64 22.27 2.17
C GLY A 236 -18.50 21.03 3.03
N ILE A 237 -17.41 20.87 3.77
CA ILE A 237 -17.21 19.78 4.74
C ILE A 237 -18.32 19.78 5.81
N LYS A 238 -18.59 20.94 6.43
CA LYS A 238 -19.66 21.07 7.43
C LYS A 238 -21.04 20.68 6.87
N ARG A 239 -21.28 20.95 5.59
CA ARG A 239 -22.55 20.66 4.93
C ARG A 239 -22.67 19.20 4.46
N SER A 240 -21.60 18.63 3.92
CA SER A 240 -21.60 17.27 3.36
C SER A 240 -21.30 16.19 4.40
N GLY A 241 -20.63 16.54 5.50
CA GLY A 241 -20.08 15.58 6.45
C GLY A 241 -18.95 14.74 5.86
N LEU A 242 -18.28 15.22 4.81
CA LEU A 242 -17.20 14.50 4.12
C LEU A 242 -15.90 15.30 4.14
N GLY A 243 -14.77 14.62 4.25
CA GLY A 243 -13.43 15.13 3.93
C GLY A 243 -12.79 14.28 2.84
N ILE A 244 -11.92 14.86 2.01
CA ILE A 244 -11.21 14.14 0.94
C ILE A 244 -9.71 14.20 1.18
N VAL A 245 -9.05 13.05 0.99
CA VAL A 245 -7.60 12.95 1.01
C VAL A 245 -7.11 12.00 -0.07
N GLY A 246 -5.98 12.32 -0.69
CA GLY A 246 -5.39 11.53 -1.77
C GLY A 246 -4.06 10.89 -1.39
N GLY A 247 -3.73 9.82 -2.10
CA GLY A 247 -2.40 9.20 -2.09
C GLY A 247 -2.40 7.76 -1.60
N ARG A 248 -1.61 6.93 -2.30
CA ARG A 248 -1.47 5.48 -2.06
C ARG A 248 -1.28 5.11 -0.58
N ARG A 249 -0.35 5.78 0.11
CA ARG A 249 0.02 5.43 1.48
C ARG A 249 -1.14 5.65 2.46
N ILE A 250 -1.70 6.85 2.49
CA ILE A 250 -2.77 7.18 3.42
C ILE A 250 -4.05 6.38 3.10
N ALA A 251 -4.34 6.14 1.82
CA ALA A 251 -5.45 5.29 1.42
C ALA A 251 -5.32 3.86 1.97
N ALA A 252 -4.11 3.28 1.94
CA ALA A 252 -3.83 1.96 2.47
C ALA A 252 -3.89 1.90 4.00
N GLU A 253 -3.49 2.97 4.69
CA GLU A 253 -3.63 3.11 6.14
C GLU A 253 -5.12 3.23 6.53
N ILE A 254 -5.89 4.10 5.87
CA ILE A 254 -7.34 4.26 6.13
C ILE A 254 -8.12 2.97 5.86
N ALA A 255 -7.87 2.29 4.73
CA ALA A 255 -8.58 1.05 4.39
C ALA A 255 -8.34 -0.06 5.43
N ARG A 256 -7.17 -0.09 6.06
CA ARG A 256 -6.78 -1.08 7.05
C ARG A 256 -7.32 -0.74 8.44
N ASP A 257 -7.08 0.49 8.89
CA ASP A 257 -7.25 0.86 10.30
C ASP A 257 -8.62 1.53 10.55
N HIS A 258 -9.21 2.13 9.50
CA HIS A 258 -10.47 2.86 9.58
C HIS A 258 -11.44 2.54 8.41
N PRO A 259 -11.71 1.26 8.06
CA PRO A 259 -12.53 0.91 6.91
C PRO A 259 -13.96 1.50 6.97
N GLY A 260 -14.56 1.59 8.16
CA GLY A 260 -15.91 2.14 8.36
C GLY A 260 -16.02 3.65 8.14
N ALA A 261 -14.91 4.37 8.18
CA ALA A 261 -14.85 5.81 7.91
C ALA A 261 -14.91 6.11 6.41
N VAL A 262 -14.61 5.15 5.54
CA VAL A 262 -14.64 5.35 4.08
C VAL A 262 -16.08 5.55 3.60
N ALA A 263 -16.35 6.71 3.01
CA ALA A 263 -17.63 7.05 2.38
C ALA A 263 -17.60 6.78 0.86
N ALA A 264 -16.49 7.10 0.21
CA ALA A 264 -16.28 6.89 -1.21
C ALA A 264 -14.80 6.66 -1.52
N TRP A 265 -14.55 5.85 -2.53
CA TRP A 265 -13.22 5.56 -3.07
C TRP A 265 -13.18 6.03 -4.53
N ILE A 266 -12.31 6.97 -4.86
CA ILE A 266 -12.26 7.58 -6.18
C ILE A 266 -10.99 7.14 -6.90
N VAL A 267 -11.19 6.55 -8.08
CA VAL A 267 -10.12 6.10 -8.98
C VAL A 267 -10.13 6.90 -10.26
N LEU A 268 -8.96 7.04 -10.87
CA LEU A 268 -8.77 7.81 -12.08
C LEU A 268 -9.01 6.93 -13.31
N GLU A 269 -9.79 7.41 -14.28
CA GLU A 269 -9.78 6.90 -15.64
C GLU A 269 -8.74 7.67 -16.47
N GLU A 270 -7.82 6.93 -17.07
CA GLU A 270 -6.84 7.47 -18.00
C GLU A 270 -6.63 6.50 -19.17
N ARG A 271 -7.03 6.93 -20.39
CA ARG A 271 -6.85 6.20 -21.65
C ARG A 271 -7.56 4.82 -21.68
N GLY A 272 -8.79 4.78 -21.20
CA GLY A 272 -9.62 3.56 -21.11
C GLY A 272 -9.20 2.62 -19.98
N ARG A 273 -8.31 3.06 -19.07
CA ARG A 273 -7.80 2.25 -17.97
C ARG A 273 -8.11 2.88 -16.62
N THR A 274 -8.40 2.03 -15.64
CA THR A 274 -8.55 2.46 -14.24
C THR A 274 -7.19 2.50 -13.56
N ARG A 275 -6.83 3.67 -13.04
CA ARG A 275 -5.65 3.94 -12.21
C ARG A 275 -6.12 4.06 -10.76
N ASP A 276 -5.89 3.02 -9.97
CA ASP A 276 -6.35 2.88 -8.57
C ASP A 276 -5.23 3.03 -7.53
N GLY A 277 -3.99 3.26 -7.98
CA GLY A 277 -2.80 3.35 -7.12
C GLY A 277 -2.36 2.02 -6.49
N GLY A 278 -2.95 0.88 -6.88
CA GLY A 278 -2.62 -0.45 -6.34
C GLY A 278 -3.17 -0.72 -4.93
N VAL A 279 -4.06 0.14 -4.42
CA VAL A 279 -4.68 0.01 -3.09
C VAL A 279 -6.12 -0.39 -3.25
N GLU A 280 -6.52 -1.40 -2.49
CA GLU A 280 -7.88 -1.91 -2.52
C GLU A 280 -8.80 -1.07 -1.64
N PRO A 281 -10.01 -0.75 -2.13
CA PRO A 281 -11.04 -0.20 -1.28
C PRO A 281 -11.45 -1.23 -0.21
N PRO A 282 -11.83 -0.80 1.01
CA PRO A 282 -12.41 -1.71 1.98
C PRO A 282 -13.75 -2.26 1.50
N ALA A 283 -14.14 -3.43 2.00
CA ALA A 283 -15.40 -4.08 1.63
C ALA A 283 -16.61 -3.15 1.84
N GLY A 284 -17.49 -3.08 0.85
CA GLY A 284 -18.69 -2.23 0.88
C GLY A 284 -18.44 -0.73 0.60
N ALA A 285 -17.19 -0.31 0.33
CA ALA A 285 -16.92 1.05 -0.10
C ALA A 285 -17.53 1.33 -1.49
N ARG A 286 -18.13 2.50 -1.64
CA ARG A 286 -18.62 2.97 -2.96
C ARG A 286 -17.45 3.43 -3.80
N VAL A 287 -17.20 2.77 -4.93
CA VAL A 287 -16.12 3.16 -5.84
C VAL A 287 -16.66 4.00 -6.98
N TYR A 288 -16.00 5.13 -7.22
CA TYR A 288 -16.28 6.02 -8.34
C TYR A 288 -15.09 6.11 -9.26
N ARG A 289 -15.31 5.95 -10.56
CA ARG A 289 -14.30 6.19 -11.58
C ARG A 289 -14.57 7.50 -12.29
N MET A 290 -13.54 8.33 -12.42
CA MET A 290 -13.66 9.68 -12.99
C MET A 290 -12.58 9.96 -14.04
N PRO A 291 -12.89 10.67 -15.13
CA PRO A 291 -11.88 11.12 -16.08
C PRO A 291 -10.93 12.12 -15.42
N LYS A 292 -9.72 12.22 -15.98
CA LYS A 292 -8.62 13.07 -15.49
C LYS A 292 -9.02 14.50 -15.10
N ALA A 293 -9.89 15.14 -15.87
CA ALA A 293 -10.33 16.50 -15.60
C ALA A 293 -11.06 16.63 -14.25
N LEU A 294 -12.06 15.77 -14.00
CA LEU A 294 -12.81 15.78 -12.74
C LEU A 294 -11.95 15.29 -11.57
N PHE A 295 -11.13 14.27 -11.80
CA PHE A 295 -10.23 13.74 -10.77
C PHE A 295 -9.25 14.80 -10.29
N ALA A 296 -8.62 15.54 -11.20
CA ALA A 296 -7.60 16.55 -10.87
C ALA A 296 -8.17 17.72 -10.03
N GLU A 297 -9.45 18.05 -10.18
CA GLU A 297 -10.10 19.05 -9.33
C GLU A 297 -10.29 18.56 -7.88
N LEU A 298 -10.54 17.26 -7.68
CA LEU A 298 -10.67 16.66 -6.35
C LEU A 298 -9.32 16.35 -5.71
N ASP A 299 -8.30 16.07 -6.53
CA ASP A 299 -6.95 15.78 -6.09
C ASP A 299 -6.19 17.07 -5.72
N PHE A 300 -6.69 17.77 -4.71
CA PHE A 300 -6.02 18.92 -4.10
C PHE A 300 -5.42 18.46 -2.78
N PRO A 301 -4.08 18.29 -2.64
CA PRO A 301 -3.01 19.05 -3.32
C PRO A 301 -2.16 18.28 -4.38
N GLY A 302 -2.71 17.28 -5.07
CA GLY A 302 -2.02 16.56 -6.16
C GLY A 302 -1.28 15.30 -5.70
N ALA A 303 -1.93 14.46 -4.90
CA ALA A 303 -1.33 13.25 -4.34
C ALA A 303 -1.44 12.02 -5.26
N GLY A 304 -2.30 12.06 -6.27
CA GLY A 304 -2.58 10.96 -7.18
C GLY A 304 -3.55 9.91 -6.61
N PRO A 305 -3.96 8.92 -7.43
CA PRO A 305 -4.94 7.93 -7.04
C PRO A 305 -4.42 6.93 -5.99
N PRO A 306 -5.34 6.33 -5.20
CA PRO A 306 -6.76 6.69 -5.13
C PRO A 306 -6.99 7.93 -4.24
N LEU A 307 -8.12 8.62 -4.45
CA LEU A 307 -8.64 9.55 -3.45
C LEU A 307 -9.65 8.83 -2.58
N VAL A 308 -9.68 9.18 -1.29
CA VAL A 308 -10.58 8.61 -0.31
C VAL A 308 -11.41 9.74 0.28
N ALA A 309 -12.73 9.65 0.12
CA ALA A 309 -13.64 10.48 0.87
C ALA A 309 -13.97 9.76 2.19
N VAL A 310 -13.71 10.42 3.31
CA VAL A 310 -13.98 9.92 4.67
C VAL A 310 -15.16 10.66 5.28
N LYS A 311 -15.94 9.95 6.10
CA LYS A 311 -17.01 10.52 6.92
C LYS A 311 -16.39 11.36 8.03
N VAL A 312 -16.86 12.59 8.18
CA VAL A 312 -16.49 13.47 9.27
C VAL A 312 -17.37 13.13 10.48
N PRO A 313 -16.79 12.80 11.64
CA PRO A 313 -17.55 12.60 12.86
C PRO A 313 -18.23 13.91 13.28
N GLU A 314 -19.43 13.79 13.84
CA GLU A 314 -20.12 14.95 14.41
C GLU A 314 -19.33 15.50 15.61
N LEU A 315 -18.95 16.77 15.53
CA LEU A 315 -18.22 17.44 16.60
C LEU A 315 -19.21 17.94 17.65
N ARG A 316 -19.21 17.28 18.81
CA ARG A 316 -20.01 17.67 19.98
C ARG A 316 -19.34 18.82 20.73
N ASP A 317 -20.13 19.61 21.44
CA ASP A 317 -19.60 20.67 22.28
C ASP A 317 -18.73 20.07 23.41
N TRP A 318 -17.59 20.71 23.66
CA TRP A 318 -16.63 20.30 24.67
C TRP A 318 -17.11 20.67 26.08
N ASP A 319 -17.04 19.71 27.01
CA ASP A 319 -17.21 19.95 28.45
C ASP A 319 -15.86 19.83 29.17
N PRO A 320 -15.26 20.95 29.62
CA PRO A 320 -13.99 20.94 30.34
C PRO A 320 -14.02 20.15 31.64
N ALA A 321 -15.18 19.99 32.30
CA ALA A 321 -15.28 19.26 33.55
C ALA A 321 -15.09 17.74 33.37
N ALA A 322 -15.43 17.25 32.18
CA ALA A 322 -15.33 15.85 31.77
C ALA A 322 -14.00 15.50 31.07
N ALA A 323 -13.05 16.43 31.01
CA ALA A 323 -11.73 16.19 30.41
C ALA A 323 -11.00 15.02 31.10
N PRO A 324 -10.41 14.09 30.33
CA PRO A 324 -9.72 12.92 30.86
C PRO A 324 -8.39 13.31 31.52
N GLU A 325 -7.79 12.35 32.21
CA GLU A 325 -6.39 12.45 32.65
C GLU A 325 -5.45 12.70 31.47
N GLY A 326 -4.42 13.51 31.74
CA GLY A 326 -3.42 13.97 30.78
C GLY A 326 -3.74 15.33 30.16
N CYS A 327 -3.20 15.54 28.95
CA CYS A 327 -3.35 16.77 28.20
C CYS A 327 -4.60 16.71 27.31
N THR A 328 -5.46 17.73 27.40
CA THR A 328 -6.45 18.11 26.39
C THR A 328 -5.85 19.21 25.52
N LEU A 329 -5.60 18.96 24.24
CA LEU A 329 -5.02 19.96 23.34
C LEU A 329 -6.12 20.87 22.78
N VAL A 330 -6.01 22.17 22.99
CA VAL A 330 -6.96 23.19 22.50
C VAL A 330 -6.33 23.96 21.35
N LEU A 331 -6.98 23.94 20.19
CA LEU A 331 -6.48 24.52 18.94
C LEU A 331 -7.37 25.67 18.48
N ALA A 332 -6.73 26.78 18.14
CA ALA A 332 -7.33 27.97 17.52
C ALA A 332 -6.55 28.37 16.25
N LEU A 333 -5.92 27.39 15.59
CA LEU A 333 -5.06 27.61 14.43
C LEU A 333 -5.89 27.78 13.16
N GLN A 334 -5.66 28.87 12.43
CA GLN A 334 -6.41 29.19 11.22
C GLN A 334 -5.87 28.48 9.96
N ASP A 335 -4.59 28.08 9.97
CA ASP A 335 -4.02 27.32 8.88
C ASP A 335 -4.36 25.82 9.01
N PRO A 336 -5.01 25.19 8.01
CA PRO A 336 -5.37 23.78 8.09
C PRO A 336 -4.17 22.82 8.16
N GLU A 337 -3.04 23.15 7.53
CA GLU A 337 -1.85 22.30 7.57
C GLU A 337 -1.28 22.24 8.99
N ASN A 338 -1.24 23.38 9.69
CA ASN A 338 -0.84 23.46 11.10
C ASN A 338 -1.84 22.75 12.03
N VAL A 339 -3.16 22.84 11.79
CA VAL A 339 -4.16 22.02 12.52
C VAL A 339 -3.87 20.53 12.35
N GLY A 340 -3.64 20.07 11.11
CA GLY A 340 -3.35 18.68 10.82
C GLY A 340 -2.05 18.19 11.48
N ALA A 341 -0.99 18.99 11.39
CA ALA A 341 0.29 18.70 12.03
C ALA A 341 0.15 18.63 13.56
N ALA A 342 -0.60 19.54 14.18
CA ALA A 342 -0.88 19.53 15.61
C ALA A 342 -1.63 18.27 16.05
N ILE A 343 -2.65 17.83 15.30
CA ILE A 343 -3.38 16.59 15.58
C ILE A 343 -2.46 15.36 15.48
N ARG A 344 -1.55 15.35 14.50
CA ARG A 344 -0.56 14.28 14.39
C ARG A 344 0.38 14.22 15.59
N SER A 345 0.88 15.37 16.03
CA SER A 345 1.71 15.47 17.23
C SER A 345 0.93 15.07 18.49
N ALA A 346 -0.33 15.48 18.59
CA ALA A 346 -1.24 15.07 19.66
C ALA A 346 -1.32 13.53 19.76
N ALA A 347 -1.63 12.86 18.65
CA ALA A 347 -1.68 11.40 18.59
C ALA A 347 -0.32 10.77 18.96
N ALA A 348 0.79 11.29 18.43
CA ALA A 348 2.13 10.76 18.68
C ALA A 348 2.55 10.85 20.15
N PHE A 349 2.10 11.89 20.87
CA PHE A 349 2.41 12.10 22.28
C PHE A 349 1.30 11.62 23.23
N GLY A 350 0.33 10.85 22.75
CA GLY A 350 -0.69 10.22 23.60
C GLY A 350 -1.76 11.19 24.13
N VAL A 351 -1.98 12.33 23.47
CA VAL A 351 -3.11 13.21 23.74
C VAL A 351 -4.40 12.48 23.34
N ARG A 352 -5.35 12.35 24.28
CA ARG A 352 -6.59 11.59 24.07
C ARG A 352 -7.68 12.40 23.37
N GLU A 353 -7.68 13.71 23.55
CA GLU A 353 -8.68 14.59 22.97
C GLU A 353 -8.12 15.94 22.52
N VAL A 354 -8.69 16.44 21.42
CA VAL A 354 -8.37 17.73 20.82
C VAL A 354 -9.64 18.55 20.72
N VAL A 355 -9.59 19.79 21.20
CA VAL A 355 -10.69 20.75 21.16
C VAL A 355 -10.39 21.77 20.08
N LEU A 356 -11.32 21.94 19.15
CA LEU A 356 -11.21 22.88 18.05
C LEU A 356 -12.08 24.10 18.34
N LEU A 357 -11.44 25.24 18.61
CA LEU A 357 -12.14 26.51 18.83
C LEU A 357 -12.78 27.02 17.53
N GLU A 358 -13.69 27.99 17.62
CA GLU A 358 -14.42 28.52 16.47
C GLU A 358 -13.50 29.10 15.38
N GLU A 359 -12.34 29.61 15.77
CA GLU A 359 -11.31 30.17 14.89
C GLU A 359 -10.50 29.09 14.15
N ALA A 360 -10.55 27.84 14.62
CA ALA A 360 -9.72 26.78 14.07
C ALA A 360 -10.16 26.39 12.65
N ALA A 361 -9.17 26.16 11.78
CA ALA A 361 -9.41 25.50 10.50
C ALA A 361 -10.00 24.10 10.70
N HIS A 362 -10.81 23.67 9.74
CA HIS A 362 -11.47 22.38 9.83
C HIS A 362 -10.44 21.23 9.69
N PRO A 363 -10.41 20.26 10.61
CA PRO A 363 -9.39 19.19 10.64
C PRO A 363 -9.50 18.21 9.47
N PHE A 364 -10.69 18.14 8.85
CA PHE A 364 -10.94 17.34 7.64
C PHE A 364 -10.72 18.10 6.33
N HIS A 365 -10.18 19.32 6.37
CA HIS A 365 -9.73 20.01 5.17
C HIS A 365 -8.64 19.21 4.46
N PRO A 366 -8.56 19.14 3.12
CA PRO A 366 -7.59 18.28 2.44
C PRO A 366 -6.12 18.49 2.86
N LYS A 367 -5.72 19.75 3.08
CA LYS A 367 -4.40 20.08 3.65
C LYS A 367 -4.20 19.54 5.07
N ALA A 368 -5.21 19.66 5.92
CA ALA A 368 -5.18 19.18 7.31
C ALA A 368 -5.12 17.65 7.37
N LEU A 369 -5.98 16.96 6.61
CA LEU A 369 -5.98 15.49 6.53
C LEU A 369 -4.65 14.94 6.03
N ARG A 370 -4.05 15.59 5.03
CA ARG A 370 -2.74 15.18 4.51
C ARG A 370 -1.65 15.31 5.58
N ALA A 371 -1.63 16.41 6.33
CA ALA A 371 -0.65 16.63 7.39
C ALA A 371 -0.88 15.68 8.59
N ALA A 372 -2.14 15.47 8.97
CA ALA A 372 -2.54 14.61 10.07
C ALA A 372 -2.32 13.12 9.78
N GLY A 373 -2.53 12.68 8.53
CA GLY A 373 -2.64 11.27 8.20
C GLY A 373 -3.88 10.64 8.84
N VAL A 374 -3.78 9.36 9.22
CA VAL A 374 -4.85 8.64 9.93
C VAL A 374 -5.12 9.17 11.35
N ALA A 375 -4.24 9.99 11.92
CA ALA A 375 -4.42 10.55 13.26
C ALA A 375 -5.71 11.37 13.39
N ALA A 376 -6.14 12.05 12.32
CA ALA A 376 -7.41 12.80 12.29
C ALA A 376 -8.66 11.91 12.48
N LEU A 377 -8.55 10.60 12.25
CA LEU A 377 -9.61 9.62 12.45
C LEU A 377 -9.49 8.87 13.79
N GLY A 378 -8.30 8.90 14.42
CA GLY A 378 -8.03 8.20 15.68
C GLY A 378 -8.21 9.05 16.93
N VAL A 379 -7.93 10.36 16.85
CA VAL A 379 -8.04 11.28 18.00
C VAL A 379 -9.49 11.72 18.19
N ARG A 380 -9.95 11.83 19.45
CA ARG A 380 -11.27 12.38 19.75
C ARG A 380 -11.28 13.89 19.55
N LEU A 381 -12.13 14.36 18.64
CA LEU A 381 -12.26 15.78 18.31
C LEU A 381 -13.53 16.38 18.94
N TRP A 382 -13.39 17.54 19.56
CA TRP A 382 -14.48 18.30 20.17
C TRP A 382 -14.61 19.69 19.56
N LYS A 383 -15.82 20.24 19.61
CA LYS A 383 -16.11 21.63 19.26
C LYS A 383 -15.98 22.50 20.51
N GLY A 384 -15.06 23.46 20.47
CA GLY A 384 -14.89 24.46 21.51
C GLY A 384 -15.60 25.79 21.18
N PRO A 385 -15.68 26.71 22.15
CA PRO A 385 -16.18 28.07 21.94
C PRO A 385 -15.16 28.92 21.15
N SER A 386 -15.46 30.20 20.93
CA SER A 386 -14.41 31.16 20.50
C SER A 386 -13.35 31.31 21.58
N ILE A 387 -12.13 31.69 21.17
CA ILE A 387 -11.03 31.91 22.12
C ILE A 387 -11.35 32.96 23.19
N GLU A 388 -12.11 34.00 22.82
CA GLU A 388 -12.54 35.05 23.75
C GLU A 388 -13.52 34.55 24.81
N ARG A 389 -14.30 33.51 24.49
CA ARG A 389 -15.29 32.89 25.39
C ARG A 389 -14.77 31.61 26.03
N LEU A 390 -13.50 31.28 25.85
CA LEU A 390 -12.90 30.06 26.37
C LEU A 390 -12.87 30.11 27.91
N ALA A 391 -13.69 29.26 28.52
CA ALA A 391 -13.72 29.05 29.96
C ALA A 391 -13.50 27.57 30.26
N THR A 392 -12.48 27.26 31.06
CA THR A 392 -12.13 25.87 31.43
C THR A 392 -12.54 25.51 32.86
N GLY A 393 -13.14 26.45 33.60
CA GLY A 393 -13.58 26.23 34.99
C GLY A 393 -12.43 25.75 35.88
N ALA A 394 -12.60 24.59 36.49
CA ALA A 394 -11.59 23.97 37.34
C ALA A 394 -10.43 23.31 36.56
N LEU A 395 -10.57 23.07 35.26
CA LEU A 395 -9.52 22.46 34.44
C LEU A 395 -8.40 23.49 34.20
N PRO A 396 -7.16 23.24 34.65
CA PRO A 396 -6.05 24.15 34.45
C PRO A 396 -5.74 24.38 32.97
N LEU A 397 -5.82 25.63 32.51
CA LEU A 397 -5.44 26.03 31.15
C LEU A 397 -4.01 26.59 31.14
N PHE A 398 -3.15 26.01 30.32
CA PHE A 398 -1.82 26.50 29.99
C PHE A 398 -1.82 27.01 28.56
N ALA A 399 -1.22 28.17 28.30
CA ALA A 399 -1.21 28.77 26.97
C ALA A 399 0.22 28.92 26.46
N LEU A 400 0.49 28.50 25.23
CA LEU A 400 1.80 28.72 24.59
C LEU A 400 1.90 30.18 24.10
N SER A 401 2.80 30.94 24.70
CA SER A 401 3.00 32.37 24.45
C SER A 401 4.47 32.72 24.60
N GLY A 402 5.05 33.48 23.66
CA GLY A 402 6.43 33.96 23.76
C GLY A 402 6.69 34.88 24.97
N GLU A 403 5.64 35.42 25.58
CA GLU A 403 5.68 36.28 26.77
C GLU A 403 5.48 35.52 28.09
N GLY A 404 5.35 34.19 28.03
CA GLY A 404 5.17 33.33 29.19
C GLY A 404 6.46 32.99 29.94
N GLY A 405 6.31 32.26 31.06
CA GLY A 405 7.45 31.67 31.77
C GLY A 405 8.07 30.49 31.00
N PRO A 406 9.33 30.08 31.26
CA PRO A 406 9.97 29.03 30.48
C PRO A 406 9.22 27.69 30.55
N LEU A 407 8.90 27.09 29.40
CA LEU A 407 8.17 25.84 29.27
C LEU A 407 8.80 24.68 30.07
N ARG A 408 10.12 24.62 30.10
CA ARG A 408 10.88 23.59 30.86
C ARG A 408 10.60 23.60 32.37
N ASP A 409 10.12 24.73 32.89
CA ASP A 409 9.83 24.90 34.31
C ASP A 409 8.37 24.58 34.63
N ALA A 410 7.55 24.28 33.61
CA ALA A 410 6.15 23.94 33.77
C ALA A 410 5.96 22.73 34.68
N ARG A 411 4.89 22.77 35.48
CA ARG A 411 4.42 21.66 36.31
C ARG A 411 3.04 21.29 35.84
N TRP A 412 2.93 20.12 35.23
CA TRP A 412 1.70 19.62 34.64
C TRP A 412 0.84 18.94 35.71
N PRO A 413 -0.40 19.39 35.94
CA PRO A 413 -1.38 18.67 36.76
C PRO A 413 -1.76 17.33 36.11
N GLU A 414 -2.42 16.46 36.88
CA GLU A 414 -2.94 15.17 36.40
C GLU A 414 -3.84 15.30 35.17
N ARG A 415 -4.66 16.34 35.12
CA ARG A 415 -5.45 16.74 33.95
C ARG A 415 -5.34 18.25 33.71
N PHE A 416 -5.13 18.63 32.46
CA PHE A 416 -5.00 20.04 32.07
C PHE A 416 -5.33 20.24 30.59
N ALA A 417 -5.62 21.50 30.24
CA ALA A 417 -5.75 21.93 28.86
C ALA A 417 -4.50 22.70 28.42
N LEU A 418 -4.01 22.41 27.22
CA LEU A 418 -2.92 23.14 26.57
C LEU A 418 -3.48 23.90 25.36
N LEU A 419 -3.52 25.22 25.44
CA LEU A 419 -3.89 26.09 24.35
C LEU A 419 -2.67 26.40 23.46
N ALA A 420 -2.79 26.00 22.20
CA ALA A 420 -1.84 26.38 21.17
C ALA A 420 -1.83 27.91 20.98
N GLY A 421 -0.64 28.47 20.74
CA GLY A 421 -0.52 29.87 20.33
C GLY A 421 -1.26 30.12 19.02
N VAL A 422 -1.93 31.27 18.92
CA VAL A 422 -2.71 31.67 17.73
C VAL A 422 -1.81 32.46 16.77
N GLU A 423 -1.89 32.15 15.48
CA GLU A 423 -1.25 32.94 14.42
C GLU A 423 -2.07 34.22 14.16
N GLY A 424 -1.41 35.38 13.97
CA GLY A 424 -2.09 36.65 13.67
C GLY A 424 -2.35 37.52 14.92
N PRO A 425 -3.61 37.82 15.30
CA PRO A 425 -3.93 38.78 16.37
C PRO A 425 -3.40 38.36 17.75
N GLY A 426 -2.97 37.11 17.90
CA GLY A 426 -2.37 36.57 19.12
C GLY A 426 -3.40 36.12 20.15
N LEU A 427 -2.90 35.66 21.30
CA LEU A 427 -3.73 35.25 22.43
C LEU A 427 -4.33 36.47 23.16
N PRO A 428 -5.54 36.36 23.73
CA PRO A 428 -6.07 37.34 24.67
C PRO A 428 -5.06 37.66 25.78
N GLU A 429 -4.98 38.91 26.23
CA GLU A 429 -3.92 39.37 27.15
C GLU A 429 -3.81 38.52 28.42
N ALA A 430 -4.94 38.12 29.00
CA ALA A 430 -5.00 37.27 30.19
C ALA A 430 -4.37 35.88 29.98
N LEU A 431 -4.44 35.32 28.77
CA LEU A 431 -3.83 34.03 28.41
C LEU A 431 -2.37 34.21 27.96
N ARG A 432 -2.05 35.37 27.39
CA ARG A 432 -0.72 35.69 26.85
C ARG A 432 0.33 35.96 27.94
N ARG A 433 -0.07 36.64 29.03
CA ARG A 433 0.79 37.04 30.16
C ARG A 433 0.33 36.46 31.50
N GLY A 434 -0.64 35.56 31.47
CA GLY A 434 -1.17 34.93 32.68
C GLY A 434 -0.14 34.05 33.39
N PRO A 435 -0.41 33.64 34.64
CA PRO A 435 0.50 32.81 35.43
C PRO A 435 0.75 31.41 34.85
N ARG A 436 -0.04 31.01 33.85
CA ARG A 436 0.08 29.72 33.12
C ARG A 436 0.41 29.92 31.63
N ALA A 437 0.88 31.11 31.26
CA ALA A 437 1.49 31.34 29.95
C ALA A 437 2.89 30.72 29.94
N LEU A 438 3.20 29.93 28.92
CA LEU A 438 4.46 29.18 28.78
C LEU A 438 5.16 29.55 27.47
N ALA A 439 6.44 29.88 27.55
CA ALA A 439 7.30 30.24 26.43
C ALA A 439 8.34 29.15 26.16
N ILE A 440 8.54 28.81 24.89
CA ILE A 440 9.68 28.00 24.46
C ILE A 440 10.88 28.95 24.33
N PRO A 441 11.97 28.77 25.09
CA PRO A 441 13.15 29.62 24.94
C PRO A 441 13.73 29.49 23.54
N ILE A 442 13.84 30.60 22.82
CA ILE A 442 14.43 30.68 21.47
C ILE A 442 15.48 31.79 21.42
N GLN A 443 16.33 31.76 20.39
CA GLN A 443 17.33 32.82 20.16
C GLN A 443 16.62 34.13 19.78
N ALA A 444 17.13 35.27 20.27
CA ALA A 444 16.53 36.58 20.05
C ALA A 444 16.46 37.02 18.58
N THR A 445 17.20 36.35 17.69
CA THR A 445 17.18 36.60 16.24
C THR A 445 15.96 35.98 15.54
N VAL A 446 15.14 35.21 16.24
CA VAL A 446 13.93 34.56 15.72
C VAL A 446 12.72 35.09 16.50
N GLU A 447 11.73 35.63 15.79
CA GLU A 447 10.55 36.23 16.42
C GLU A 447 9.62 35.19 17.06
N SER A 448 9.36 34.08 16.36
CA SER A 448 8.49 33.00 16.86
C SER A 448 8.73 31.69 16.10
N LEU A 449 8.28 30.58 16.69
CA LEU A 449 8.23 29.27 16.03
C LEU A 449 6.90 29.11 15.30
N ASN A 450 6.87 28.28 14.26
CA ASN A 450 5.61 27.78 13.71
C ASN A 450 4.78 27.12 14.82
N ALA A 451 3.47 27.35 14.83
CA ALA A 451 2.60 26.92 15.93
C ALA A 451 2.58 25.40 16.11
N ALA A 452 2.57 24.60 15.04
CA ALA A 452 2.61 23.14 15.13
C ALA A 452 3.94 22.62 15.71
N VAL A 453 5.06 23.30 15.40
CA VAL A 453 6.37 23.01 16.00
C VAL A 453 6.35 23.30 17.51
N ALA A 454 5.82 24.46 17.90
CA ALA A 454 5.71 24.83 19.31
C ALA A 454 4.86 23.83 20.11
N ILE A 455 3.72 23.40 19.55
CA ILE A 455 2.87 22.36 20.14
C ILE A 455 3.65 21.05 20.30
N SER A 456 4.38 20.62 19.28
CA SER A 456 5.16 19.38 19.32
C SER A 456 6.21 19.39 20.43
N ILE A 457 6.90 20.53 20.61
CA ILE A 457 7.87 20.72 21.70
C ILE A 457 7.17 20.68 23.06
N ALA A 458 6.04 21.36 23.21
CA ALA A 458 5.27 21.38 24.46
C ALA A 458 4.76 20.00 24.86
N LEU A 459 4.21 19.24 23.92
CA LEU A 459 3.72 17.88 24.15
C LEU A 459 4.86 16.91 24.47
N TYR A 460 6.01 17.06 23.80
CA TYR A 460 7.21 16.29 24.14
C TYR A 460 7.69 16.58 25.56
N GLU A 461 7.77 17.84 25.96
CA GLU A 461 8.17 18.24 27.31
C GLU A 461 7.20 17.73 28.38
N TRP A 462 5.89 17.74 28.11
CA TRP A 462 4.89 17.10 28.96
C TRP A 462 5.14 15.60 29.11
N ARG A 463 5.32 14.86 28.00
CA ARG A 463 5.55 13.40 28.05
C ARG A 463 6.89 13.04 28.69
N ARG A 464 7.93 13.86 28.52
CA ARG A 464 9.23 13.64 29.18
C ARG A 464 9.13 13.75 30.69
N GLY A 465 8.26 14.61 31.21
CA GLY A 465 8.02 14.80 32.64
C GLY A 465 7.08 13.76 33.27
N THR A 466 6.50 12.86 32.47
CA THR A 466 5.56 11.82 32.92
C THR A 466 6.26 10.45 32.84
N PRO A 467 6.24 9.59 33.88
CA PRO A 467 6.77 8.23 33.78
C PRO A 467 6.12 7.49 32.60
N ALA A 468 6.89 6.69 31.87
CA ALA A 468 6.34 5.84 30.82
C ALA A 468 5.52 4.70 31.48
N ASP A 469 4.26 4.57 31.08
CA ASP A 469 3.46 3.35 31.33
C ASP A 469 3.93 2.21 30.42
#